data_AF-A0A1H5W7N6-F1
#
_entry.id   AF-A0A1H5W7N6-F1
#
_cell.length_a   1.000
_cell.length_b   1.000
_cell.length_c   1.000
_cell.angle_alpha   90.00
_cell.angle_beta   90.00
_cell.angle_gamma   90.00
#
_symmetry.space_group_name_H-M   'P 1'
#
loop_
_entity.id
_entity.type
_entity.pdbx_description
1 polymer ?
#
loop_
_entity_poly.entity_id
_entity_poly.type
_entity_poly.pdbx_seq_one_letter_code
_entity_poly.pdbx_strand_id
1 'polypeptide(L)'
;MTGLLNKASSQEEIDLLAKSNAGALMMIDLDSFKPVNDIYGHDMVDKVLIRFAEIIRSAIRSTDLAGRMGGDEFIVFCKNILAR
;
A
#
# COMPACT_ATOMS: atom_id res chain seq x y z
N MET A 1 6.33 -1.33 11.26
CA MET A 1 7.32 -1.77 10.25
C MET A 1 7.37 -0.82 9.06
N THR A 2 6.41 -0.84 8.13
CA THR A 2 6.48 -0.03 6.90
C THR A 2 6.12 1.45 7.10
N GLY A 3 5.40 1.77 8.18
CA GLY A 3 4.92 3.11 8.51
C GLY A 3 3.73 3.59 7.67
N LEU A 4 3.15 2.73 6.83
CA LEU A 4 1.85 2.95 6.20
C LEU A 4 0.72 2.61 7.18
N LEU A 5 -0.50 3.02 6.83
CA LEU A 5 -1.69 2.59 7.56
C LEU A 5 -1.79 1.07 7.55
N ASN A 6 -2.25 0.50 8.67
CA ASN A 6 -2.57 -0.92 8.73
C ASN A 6 -3.93 -1.19 8.05
N LYS A 7 -4.29 -2.47 7.89
CA LYS A 7 -5.56 -2.91 7.29
C LYS A 7 -6.79 -2.19 7.85
N ALA A 8 -6.94 -2.13 9.18
CA ALA A 8 -8.13 -1.57 9.82
C ALA A 8 -8.25 -0.06 9.56
N SER A 9 -7.16 0.68 9.77
CA SER A 9 -7.13 2.14 9.55
C SER A 9 -7.28 2.49 8.07
N SER A 10 -6.69 1.70 7.17
CA SER A 10 -6.82 1.91 5.72
C SER A 10 -8.27 1.73 5.28
N GLN A 11 -8.94 0.68 5.77
CA GLN A 11 -10.35 0.42 5.45
C GLN A 11 -11.24 1.58 5.91
N GLU A 12 -11.09 2.00 7.17
CA GLU A 12 -11.89 3.09 7.74
C GLU A 12 -11.71 4.41 6.98
N GLU A 13 -10.47 4.81 6.72
CA GLU A 13 -10.20 6.06 6.00
C GLU A 13 -10.67 5.99 4.54
N ILE A 14 -10.47 4.87 3.85
CA ILE A 14 -10.94 4.69 2.47
C ILE A 14 -12.46 4.75 2.42
N ASP A 15 -13.17 4.10 3.35
CA ASP A 15 -14.64 4.14 3.40
C ASP A 15 -15.18 5.55 3.63
N LEU A 16 -14.50 6.35 4.45
CA LEU A 16 -14.85 7.76 4.66
C LEU A 16 -14.58 8.61 3.41
N LEU A 17 -13.44 8.40 2.76
CA LEU A 17 -13.03 9.16 1.58
C LEU A 17 -13.88 8.82 0.36
N ALA A 18 -14.21 7.54 0.15
CA ALA A 18 -15.02 7.07 -0.97
C ALA A 18 -16.48 7.56 -0.91
N LYS A 19 -16.99 7.88 0.29
CA LYS A 19 -18.32 8.52 0.44
C LYS A 19 -18.39 9.94 -0.11
N SER A 20 -17.25 10.64 -0.16
CA SER A 20 -17.19 12.09 -0.45
C SER A 20 -16.35 12.44 -1.67
N ASN A 21 -15.56 11.51 -2.20
CA ASN A 21 -14.66 11.74 -3.32
C ASN A 21 -14.77 10.63 -4.36
N ALA A 22 -14.83 11.00 -5.63
CA ALA A 22 -14.54 10.08 -6.72
C ALA A 22 -13.02 9.82 -6.77
N GLY A 23 -12.62 8.60 -7.11
CA GLY A 23 -11.22 8.22 -7.12
C GLY A 23 -10.99 6.84 -7.71
N ALA A 24 -9.73 6.41 -7.68
CA ALA A 24 -9.33 5.07 -8.06
C ALA A 24 -8.76 4.33 -6.84
N LEU A 25 -9.21 3.11 -6.63
CA LEU A 25 -8.65 2.21 -5.64
C LEU A 25 -7.75 1.20 -6.34
N MET A 26 -6.51 1.09 -5.90
CA MET A 26 -5.53 0.15 -6.40
C MET A 26 -5.15 -0.84 -5.29
N MET A 27 -5.32 -2.12 -5.55
CA MET A 27 -4.71 -3.18 -4.76
C MET A 27 -3.43 -3.63 -5.46
N ILE A 28 -2.36 -3.77 -4.67
CA ILE A 28 -1.05 -4.15 -5.16
C ILE A 28 -0.59 -5.34 -4.33
N ASP A 29 -0.34 -6.47 -4.98
CA ASP A 29 0.26 -7.64 -4.39
C ASP A 29 1.70 -7.77 -4.88
N LEU A 30 2.64 -7.89 -3.96
CA LEU A 30 4.04 -8.09 -4.30
C LEU A 30 4.35 -9.59 -4.36
N ASP A 31 4.16 -10.17 -5.53
CA ASP A 31 4.47 -11.58 -5.75
C ASP A 31 5.97 -11.89 -5.54
N SER A 32 6.25 -13.12 -5.09
CA SER A 32 7.58 -13.78 -5.11
C SER A 32 8.58 -13.46 -3.99
N PHE A 33 8.13 -13.37 -2.73
CA PHE A 33 9.07 -13.32 -1.59
C PHE A 33 9.66 -14.65 -1.14
N LYS A 34 9.08 -15.80 -1.52
CA LYS A 34 9.60 -17.12 -1.14
C LYS A 34 11.06 -17.33 -1.58
N PRO A 35 11.42 -17.14 -2.86
CA PRO A 35 12.81 -17.27 -3.30
C PRO A 35 13.77 -16.30 -2.59
N VAL A 36 13.30 -15.10 -2.26
CA VAL A 36 14.11 -14.10 -1.54
C VAL A 36 14.32 -14.52 -0.08
N ASN A 37 13.27 -15.00 0.59
CA ASN A 37 13.36 -15.55 1.95
C ASN A 37 14.30 -16.74 2.02
N ASP A 38 14.22 -17.66 1.05
CA ASP A 38 15.02 -18.88 1.02
C ASP A 38 16.52 -18.58 0.82
N ILE A 39 16.87 -17.46 0.15
CA ILE A 39 18.27 -17.07 -0.12
C ILE A 39 18.81 -16.11 0.95
N TYR A 40 18.01 -15.16 1.44
CA TYR A 40 18.48 -14.02 2.25
C TYR A 40 17.89 -13.96 3.67
N GLY A 41 16.95 -14.85 4.00
CA GLY A 41 16.25 -14.84 5.29
C GLY A 41 15.18 -13.74 5.43
N HIS A 42 14.41 -13.81 6.51
CA HIS A 42 13.23 -12.96 6.74
C HIS A 42 13.55 -11.46 6.83
N ASP A 43 14.72 -11.08 7.36
CA ASP A 43 15.12 -9.68 7.50
C ASP A 43 15.21 -8.95 6.15
N MET A 44 15.49 -9.67 5.06
CA MET A 44 15.51 -9.09 3.72
C MET A 44 14.10 -8.71 3.25
N VAL A 45 13.10 -9.55 3.54
CA VAL A 45 11.71 -9.28 3.16
C VAL A 45 11.19 -8.04 3.86
N ASP A 46 11.50 -7.85 5.14
CA ASP A 46 11.15 -6.63 5.86
C ASP A 46 11.72 -5.37 5.20
N LYS A 47 12.99 -5.42 4.76
CA LYS A 47 13.62 -4.32 4.02
C LYS A 47 12.96 -4.05 2.69
N VAL A 48 12.58 -5.08 1.94
CA VAL A 48 11.86 -4.90 0.67
C VAL A 48 10.49 -4.26 0.90
N LEU A 49 9.74 -4.72 1.90
CA LEU A 49 8.43 -4.17 2.24
C LEU A 49 8.52 -2.72 2.71
N ILE A 50 9.53 -2.36 3.51
CA ILE A 50 9.79 -0.97 3.91
C ILE A 50 10.13 -0.13 2.69
N ARG A 51 11.03 -0.62 1.82
CA ARG A 51 11.42 0.11 0.61
C ARG A 51 10.26 0.31 -0.35
N PHE A 52 9.40 -0.69 -0.50
CA PHE A 52 8.22 -0.57 -1.34
C PHE A 52 7.23 0.45 -0.79
N ALA A 53 7.03 0.49 0.53
CA ALA A 53 6.22 1.50 1.17
C ALA A 53 6.76 2.93 0.95
N GLU A 54 8.09 3.11 0.97
CA GLU A 54 8.71 4.39 0.61
C GLU A 54 8.48 4.77 -0.85
N ILE A 55 8.56 3.81 -1.77
CA ILE A 55 8.28 4.01 -3.20
C ILE A 55 6.82 4.42 -3.40
N ILE A 56 5.86 3.76 -2.75
CA ILE A 56 4.46 4.16 -2.81
C ILE A 56 4.32 5.61 -2.34
N ARG A 57 4.89 5.96 -1.18
CA ARG A 57 4.79 7.33 -0.63
C ARG A 57 5.37 8.39 -1.53
N SER A 58 6.47 8.12 -2.23
CA SER A 58 7.07 9.09 -3.16
C SER A 58 6.33 9.17 -4.49
N ALA A 59 5.59 8.13 -4.86
CA ALA A 59 4.83 8.07 -6.11
C ALA A 59 3.42 8.68 -6.01
N ILE A 60 2.83 8.73 -4.81
CA ILE A 60 1.48 9.27 -4.60
C ILE A 60 1.51 10.73 -4.12
N ARG A 61 0.38 11.43 -4.23
CA ARG A 61 0.23 12.80 -3.71
C ARG A 61 0.02 12.76 -2.20
N SER A 62 0.32 13.87 -1.52
CA SER A 62 0.03 14.02 -0.08
C SER A 62 -1.46 13.91 0.27
N THR A 63 -2.34 14.12 -0.71
CA THR A 63 -3.79 13.96 -0.56
C THR A 63 -4.25 12.53 -0.73
N ASP A 64 -3.46 11.67 -1.38
CA ASP A 64 -3.82 10.27 -1.60
C ASP A 64 -3.53 9.45 -0.33
N LEU A 65 -4.07 8.23 -0.29
CA LEU A 65 -3.92 7.34 0.86
C LEU A 65 -3.20 6.08 0.45
N ALA A 66 -2.28 5.60 1.29
CA ALA A 66 -1.61 4.32 1.14
C ALA A 66 -1.64 3.51 2.44
N GLY A 67 -1.93 2.22 2.30
CA GLY A 67 -2.05 1.27 3.38
C GLY A 67 -1.36 -0.06 3.06
N ARG A 68 -1.02 -0.81 4.09
CA ARG A 68 -0.59 -2.21 4.00
C ARG A 68 -1.65 -3.10 4.61
N MET A 69 -2.21 -3.97 3.78
CA MET A 69 -3.35 -4.83 4.13
C MET A 69 -2.90 -6.14 4.79
N GLY A 70 -1.73 -6.65 4.41
CA GLY A 70 -1.25 -7.97 4.81
C GLY A 70 0.26 -8.12 4.67
N GLY A 71 0.73 -9.35 4.46
CA GLY A 71 2.15 -9.67 4.31
C GLY A 71 2.81 -8.83 3.23
N ASP A 72 2.35 -8.98 2.00
CA ASP A 72 2.87 -8.40 0.77
C ASP A 72 1.82 -7.56 0.02
N GLU A 73 0.62 -7.47 0.58
CA GLU A 73 -0.51 -6.72 0.02
C GLU A 73 -0.51 -5.25 0.48
N PHE A 74 -0.61 -4.34 -0.48
CA PHE A 74 -0.74 -2.90 -0.31
C PHE A 74 -2.00 -2.38 -0.98
N ILE A 75 -2.51 -1.27 -0.48
CA ILE A 75 -3.66 -0.57 -1.03
C ILE A 75 -3.36 0.91 -1.20
N VAL A 76 -3.83 1.50 -2.28
CA VAL A 76 -3.71 2.94 -2.56
C VAL A 76 -5.05 3.48 -3.02
N PHE A 77 -5.50 4.57 -2.42
CA PHE A 77 -6.67 5.32 -2.88
C PHE A 77 -6.24 6.67 -3.42
N CYS A 78 -6.32 6.83 -4.74
CA CYS A 78 -6.04 8.07 -5.45
C CYS A 78 -7.31 8.91 -5.56
N LYS A 79 -7.31 10.07 -4.89
CA LYS A 79 -8.47 10.97 -4.89
C LYS A 79 -8.56 11.73 -6.21
N ASN A 80 -9.77 12.10 -6.59
CA ASN A 80 -10.05 12.98 -7.71
C ASN A 80 -9.50 12.45 -9.05
N ILE A 81 -9.54 11.14 -9.23
CA ILE A 81 -9.32 10.50 -10.53
C ILE A 81 -10.67 10.49 -11.26
N LEU A 82 -10.71 11.11 -12.44
CA LEU A 82 -11.87 11.03 -13.33
C LEU A 82 -11.71 9.80 -14.23
N ALA A 83 -12.66 8.87 -14.17
CA ALA A 83 -12.79 7.85 -15.21
C ALA A 83 -13.24 8.56 -16.50
N ARG A 84 -12.45 8.43 -17.56
CA ARG A 84 -12.84 8.88 -18.90
C ARG A 84 -13.65 7.80 -19.59
#